data_AF-A0A9E3NXV7-F1
#
_entry.id   AF-A0A9E3NXV7-F1
#
_cell.length_a   1.000
_cell.length_b   1.000
_cell.length_c   1.000
_cell.angle_alpha   90.00
_cell.angle_beta   90.00
_cell.angle_gamma   90.00
#
_symmetry.space_group_name_H-M   'P 1'
#
loop_
_entity.id
_entity.type
_entity.pdbx_description
1 polymer ?
#
loop_
_entity_poly.entity_id
_entity_poly.type
_entity_poly.pdbx_seq_one_letter_code
_entity_poly.pdbx_strand_id
1 'polypeptide(L)'
;APSAKAPPKPAALGAITVVCMPKCDQIIDNGTPLGGGHIFNRPVPAGKHVLQLSAPNGVRKNMVIEVLPDQTREVRMSMDK
;
A
#
# COMPACT_ATOMS: atom_id res chain seq x y z
N ALA A 1 -14.93 -15.71 30.53
CA ALA A 1 -13.94 -14.61 30.64
C ALA A 1 -13.96 -13.81 29.34
N PRO A 2 -14.39 -12.55 29.33
CA PRO A 2 -14.33 -11.74 28.11
C PRO A 2 -12.86 -11.33 27.90
N SER A 3 -12.27 -11.79 26.80
CA SER A 3 -10.94 -11.35 26.36
C SER A 3 -11.02 -9.89 25.94
N ALA A 4 -10.68 -8.98 26.85
CA ALA A 4 -10.52 -7.57 26.55
C ALA A 4 -9.32 -7.40 25.59
N LYS A 5 -9.60 -7.36 24.28
CA LYS A 5 -8.65 -6.83 23.30
C LYS A 5 -8.31 -5.41 23.73
N ALA A 6 -7.05 -5.18 24.09
CA ALA A 6 -6.53 -3.84 24.37
C ALA A 6 -6.99 -2.86 23.28
N PRO A 7 -7.29 -1.59 23.61
CA PRO A 7 -7.59 -0.60 22.59
C PRO A 7 -6.44 -0.62 21.58
N PRO A 8 -6.71 -0.69 20.27
CA PRO A 8 -5.65 -0.63 19.28
C PRO A 8 -4.89 0.66 19.56
N LYS A 9 -3.61 0.55 19.96
CA LYS A 9 -2.71 1.70 20.04
C LYS A 9 -2.92 2.50 18.76
N PRO A 10 -3.05 3.84 18.82
CA PRO A 10 -3.20 4.64 17.62
C PRO A 10 -2.12 4.19 16.65
N ALA A 11 -2.55 3.57 15.54
CA ALA A 11 -1.62 3.00 14.58
C ALA A 11 -0.80 4.18 14.10
N ALA A 12 0.47 4.21 14.52
CA ALA A 12 1.38 5.28 14.15
C ALA A 12 1.34 5.38 12.62
N LEU A 13 1.18 6.57 12.08
CA LEU A 13 0.96 6.74 10.65
C LEU A 13 2.33 6.75 9.96
N GLY A 14 2.42 6.06 8.83
CA GLY A 14 3.50 6.24 7.87
C GLY A 14 2.95 6.86 6.59
N ALA A 15 3.78 6.87 5.57
CA ALA A 15 3.36 7.23 4.23
C ALA A 15 3.79 6.15 3.23
N ILE A 16 3.05 6.06 2.13
CA ILE A 16 3.40 5.18 1.03
C ILE A 16 3.49 5.97 -0.27
N THR A 17 4.52 5.68 -1.04
CA THR A 17 4.72 6.18 -2.39
C THR A 17 4.80 4.98 -3.31
N VAL A 18 3.86 4.87 -4.25
CA VAL A 18 3.78 3.77 -5.22
C VAL A 18 3.96 4.35 -6.61
N VAL A 19 5.03 3.93 -7.28
CA VAL A 19 5.39 4.35 -8.64
C VAL A 19 5.35 3.14 -9.54
N CYS A 20 4.40 3.11 -10.47
CA CYS A 20 4.27 2.05 -11.44
C CYS A 20 4.78 2.50 -12.80
N MET A 21 5.70 1.75 -13.40
CA MET A 21 6.23 2.03 -14.74
C MET A 21 5.71 0.98 -15.73
N PRO A 22 5.01 1.36 -16.83
CA PRO A 22 4.71 2.73 -17.27
C PRO A 22 3.52 3.39 -16.54
N LYS A 23 2.50 2.63 -16.13
CA LYS A 23 1.42 3.10 -15.25
C LYS A 23 0.68 1.93 -14.60
N CYS A 24 0.13 2.16 -13.41
CA CYS A 24 -0.92 1.32 -12.84
C CYS A 24 -2.28 1.91 -13.18
N ASP A 25 -3.30 1.06 -13.36
CA ASP A 25 -4.71 1.46 -13.47
C ASP A 25 -5.39 1.43 -12.11
N GLN A 26 -5.05 0.45 -11.28
CA GLN A 26 -5.60 0.30 -9.94
C GLN A 26 -4.54 -0.13 -8.94
N ILE A 27 -4.45 0.60 -7.85
CA ILE A 27 -3.59 0.33 -6.70
C ILE A 27 -4.52 0.10 -5.51
N ILE A 28 -4.40 -1.06 -4.87
CA ILE A 28 -5.19 -1.44 -3.69
C ILE A 28 -4.23 -1.69 -2.54
N ASP A 29 -4.52 -1.09 -1.39
CA ASP A 29 -3.80 -1.26 -0.12
C ASP A 29 -4.71 -1.90 0.92
N ASN A 30 -4.40 -3.13 1.36
CA ASN A 30 -5.22 -3.87 2.34
C ASN A 30 -6.72 -3.94 1.97
N GLY A 31 -7.02 -4.06 0.68
CA GLY A 31 -8.39 -4.03 0.17
C GLY A 31 -8.98 -2.65 -0.08
N THR A 32 -8.28 -1.57 0.28
CA THR A 32 -8.70 -0.19 0.03
C THR A 32 -8.13 0.32 -1.30
N PRO A 33 -8.96 0.69 -2.28
CA PRO A 33 -8.48 1.27 -3.53
C PRO A 33 -7.89 2.66 -3.27
N LEU A 34 -6.60 2.82 -3.54
CA LEU A 34 -5.90 4.10 -3.46
C LEU A 34 -6.11 4.96 -4.71
N GLY A 35 -6.39 4.32 -5.85
CA GLY A 35 -6.59 4.95 -7.15
C GLY A 35 -5.67 4.36 -8.23
N GLY A 36 -5.67 4.99 -9.40
CA GLY A 36 -4.77 4.64 -10.50
C GLY A 36 -3.53 5.54 -10.58
N GLY A 37 -2.60 5.16 -11.44
CA GLY A 37 -1.41 5.93 -11.75
C GLY A 37 -0.29 5.77 -10.72
N HIS A 38 0.04 6.88 -10.06
CA HIS A 38 1.14 7.01 -9.13
C HIS A 38 0.62 7.61 -7.83
N ILE A 39 0.99 7.00 -6.70
CA ILE A 39 0.64 7.49 -5.37
C ILE A 39 1.90 8.07 -4.76
N PHE A 40 1.84 9.31 -4.26
CA PHE A 40 2.96 9.94 -3.59
C PHE A 40 2.55 10.35 -2.18
N ASN A 41 3.38 9.99 -1.20
CA ASN A 41 3.26 10.41 0.19
C ASN A 41 1.86 10.20 0.80
N ARG A 42 1.19 9.11 0.44
CA ARG A 42 -0.16 8.81 0.92
C ARG A 42 -0.09 8.34 2.37
N PRO A 43 -0.74 9.01 3.33
CA PRO A 43 -0.76 8.55 4.71
C PRO A 43 -1.49 7.20 4.82
N VAL A 44 -0.82 6.24 5.44
CA VAL A 44 -1.36 4.90 5.74
C VAL A 44 -0.95 4.50 7.16
N PRO A 45 -1.69 3.59 7.82
CA PRO A 45 -1.24 2.99 9.07
C PRO A 45 0.20 2.44 8.94
N ALA A 46 1.02 2.52 9.98
CA ALA A 46 2.26 1.75 10.00
C ALA A 46 1.94 0.29 10.30
N GLY A 47 2.69 -0.61 9.67
CA GLY A 47 2.51 -2.05 9.78
C GLY A 47 2.71 -2.75 8.44
N LYS A 48 2.14 -3.94 8.31
CA LYS A 48 2.19 -4.72 7.08
C LYS A 48 1.03 -4.36 6.18
N HIS A 49 1.35 -4.06 4.92
CA HIS A 49 0.41 -3.64 3.90
C HIS A 49 0.46 -4.61 2.74
N VAL A 50 -0.71 -5.13 2.35
CA VAL A 50 -0.84 -5.95 1.14
C VAL A 50 -1.20 -5.03 -0.01
N LEU A 51 -0.22 -4.75 -0.87
CA LEU A 51 -0.41 -4.00 -2.09
C LEU A 51 -0.81 -4.92 -3.23
N GLN A 52 -1.84 -4.51 -3.96
CA GLN A 52 -2.24 -5.11 -5.22
C GLN A 52 -2.17 -4.04 -6.30
N LEU A 53 -1.26 -4.22 -7.23
CA LEU A 53 -1.02 -3.34 -8.36
C LEU A 53 -1.61 -4.01 -9.59
N SER A 54 -2.47 -3.31 -10.31
CA SER A 54 -3.02 -3.76 -11.59
C SER A 54 -2.68 -2.73 -12.66
N ALA A 55 -2.19 -3.20 -13.80
CA ALA A 55 -1.86 -2.39 -14.94
C ALA A 55 -2.86 -2.62 -16.09
N PRO A 56 -3.04 -1.62 -16.98
CA PRO A 56 -4.00 -1.69 -18.09
C PRO A 56 -3.67 -2.78 -19.12
N ASN A 57 -2.44 -3.29 -19.13
CA ASN A 57 -2.01 -4.40 -19.97
C ASN A 57 -2.44 -5.78 -19.41
N GLY A 58 -3.15 -5.82 -18.29
CA GLY A 58 -3.59 -7.04 -17.61
C GLY A 58 -2.58 -7.61 -16.61
N VAL A 59 -1.40 -6.99 -16.44
CA VAL A 59 -0.42 -7.40 -15.43
C VAL A 59 -0.94 -7.05 -14.04
N ARG A 60 -0.88 -8.01 -13.12
CA ARG A 60 -1.25 -7.81 -11.72
C ARG A 60 -0.11 -8.30 -10.83
N LYS A 61 0.31 -7.48 -9.88
CA LYS A 61 1.32 -7.83 -8.88
C LYS A 61 0.75 -7.64 -7.49
N ASN A 62 0.92 -8.67 -6.68
CA ASN A 62 0.59 -8.65 -5.26
C ASN A 62 1.89 -8.72 -4.47
N MET A 63 2.06 -7.83 -3.51
CA MET A 63 3.22 -7.82 -2.64
C MET A 63 2.85 -7.34 -1.24
N VAL A 64 3.61 -7.82 -0.26
CA VAL A 64 3.50 -7.35 1.10
C VAL A 64 4.66 -6.40 1.35
N ILE A 65 4.35 -5.18 1.78
CA ILE A 65 5.34 -4.22 2.23
C ILE A 65 5.15 -3.96 3.72
N GLU A 66 6.20 -3.46 4.35
CA GLU A 66 6.13 -2.96 5.71
C GLU A 66 6.34 -1.44 5.68
N VAL A 67 5.37 -0.72 6.24
CA VAL A 67 5.41 0.73 6.42
C VAL A 67 5.79 0.99 7.87
N LEU A 68 6.88 1.72 8.06
CA LEU A 68 7.34 2.12 9.38
C LEU A 68 6.65 3.44 9.79
N PRO A 69 6.42 3.65 11.09
CA PRO A 69 5.84 4.90 11.58
C PRO A 69 6.75 6.08 11.25
N ASP A 70 6.13 7.21 10.90
CA ASP A 70 6.81 8.45 10.50
C ASP A 70 7.79 8.27 9.32
N GLN A 71 7.64 7.19 8.55
CA GLN A 71 8.48 6.87 7.41
C GLN A 71 7.66 6.74 6.13
N THR A 72 8.26 7.17 5.01
CA THR A 72 7.68 6.99 3.68
C THR A 72 8.24 5.74 3.04
N ARG A 73 7.38 4.74 2.80
CA ARG A 73 7.77 3.55 2.05
C ARG A 73 7.59 3.79 0.56
N GLU A 74 8.70 3.85 -0.17
CA GLU A 74 8.67 3.94 -1.63
C GLU A 74 8.67 2.55 -2.27
N VAL A 75 7.75 2.32 -3.20
CA VAL A 75 7.57 1.09 -3.96
C VAL A 75 7.59 1.44 -5.43
N ARG A 76 8.68 1.06 -6.11
CA ARG A 76 8.82 1.22 -7.56
C ARG A 76 8.63 -0.13 -8.21
N MET A 77 7.64 -0.24 -9.09
CA MET A 77 7.26 -1.50 -9.72
C MET A 77 7.13 -1.36 -11.22
N SER A 78 7.92 -2.15 -11.94
CA SER A 78 7.78 -2.31 -13.38
C SER A 78 6.59 -3.24 -13.65
N MET A 79 5.60 -2.72 -14.37
CA MET A 79 4.42 -3.44 -14.86
C MET A 79 4.63 -3.94 -16.29
N ASP A 80 5.87 -4.30 -16.62
CA ASP A 80 6.20 -4.92 -17.90
C ASP A 80 5.55 -6.31 -18.01
N LYS A 81 5.24 -6.73 -19.24
CA LYS A 81 4.46 -7.93 -19.51
C LYS A 81 5.34 -9.19 -19.55
#